data_AF-A0A538CFJ0-F1
#
_entry.id   AF-A0A538CFJ0-F1
#
_cell.length_a   1.000
_cell.length_b   1.000
_cell.length_c   1.000
_cell.angle_alpha   90.00
_cell.angle_beta   90.00
_cell.angle_gamma   90.00
#
_symmetry.space_group_name_H-M   'P 1'
#
loop_
_entity.id
_entity.type
_entity.pdbx_description
1 polymer ?
#
loop_
_entity_poly.entity_id
_entity_poly.type
_entity_poly.pdbx_seq_one_letter_code
_entity_poly.pdbx_strand_id
1 'polypeptide(L)'
;MPAGAESIGWNAGGFKDGTYAAVLTATDELGIVRRSVTFRIDKTPPWLRALSFRRLRFWVSEPAKIQLVVNGERVVASVRAGAFSFRHGRVRSVRIGAQDAAGNLSATLRYG
;
A
#
# COMPACT_ATOMS: atom_id res chain seq x y z
N MET A 1 37.27 -6.61 -6.46
CA MET A 1 36.48 -6.18 -5.28
C MET A 1 36.48 -7.35 -4.28
N PRO A 2 36.54 -7.13 -2.96
CA PRO A 2 36.48 -8.24 -2.01
C PRO A 2 35.09 -8.87 -2.08
N ALA A 3 35.02 -10.21 -2.07
CA ALA A 3 33.76 -10.92 -2.04
C ALA A 3 33.07 -10.70 -0.68
N GLY A 4 31.80 -10.27 -0.70
CA GLY A 4 31.05 -9.98 0.53
C GLY A 4 29.64 -9.45 0.22
N ALA A 5 28.81 -9.32 1.26
CA ALA A 5 27.50 -8.71 1.12
C ALA A 5 27.64 -7.20 0.88
N GLU A 6 27.11 -6.72 -0.24
CA GLU A 6 27.06 -5.29 -0.57
C GLU A 6 25.61 -4.79 -0.56
N SER A 7 25.41 -3.56 -0.10
CA SER A 7 24.12 -2.90 -0.08
C SER A 7 24.11 -1.74 -1.07
N ILE A 8 23.13 -1.74 -1.98
CA ILE A 8 22.95 -0.68 -2.98
C ILE A 8 21.69 0.10 -2.62
N GLY A 9 21.85 1.38 -2.28
CA GLY A 9 20.74 2.30 -2.08
C GLY A 9 20.20 2.79 -3.41
N TRP A 10 18.88 2.72 -3.61
CA TRP A 10 18.20 3.23 -4.80
C TRP A 10 16.87 3.89 -4.41
N ASN A 11 16.41 4.87 -5.21
CA ASN A 11 15.10 5.48 -5.06
C ASN A 11 14.34 5.50 -6.40
N ALA A 12 13.01 5.42 -6.32
CA ALA A 12 12.12 5.41 -7.48
C ALA A 12 11.87 6.80 -8.11
N GLY A 13 12.67 7.81 -7.76
CA GLY A 13 12.51 9.19 -8.25
C GLY A 13 12.57 9.24 -9.77
N GLY A 14 11.57 9.87 -10.39
CA GLY A 14 11.49 10.05 -11.86
C GLY A 14 10.91 8.86 -12.65
N PHE A 15 10.73 7.68 -12.04
CA PHE A 15 10.11 6.53 -12.70
C PHE A 15 8.58 6.60 -12.62
N LYS A 16 7.89 6.04 -13.62
CA LYS A 16 6.42 5.88 -13.58
C LYS A 16 6.05 4.65 -12.77
N ASP A 17 4.78 4.55 -12.39
CA ASP A 17 4.26 3.32 -11.79
C ASP A 17 4.30 2.19 -12.82
N GLY A 18 4.68 0.99 -12.40
CA GLY A 18 4.89 -0.14 -13.29
C GLY A 18 5.76 -1.24 -12.71
N THR A 19 5.92 -2.31 -13.47
CA THR A 19 6.79 -3.44 -13.13
C THR A 19 8.17 -3.23 -13.74
N TYR A 20 9.20 -3.38 -12.92
CA TYR A 20 10.60 -3.18 -13.28
C TYR A 20 11.43 -4.41 -12.93
N ALA A 21 12.55 -4.58 -13.63
CA ALA A 21 13.57 -5.55 -13.29
C ALA A 21 14.83 -4.81 -12.85
N ALA A 22 15.26 -5.02 -11.61
CA ALA A 22 16.61 -4.66 -11.18
C ALA A 22 17.56 -5.72 -11.74
N VAL A 23 18.53 -5.31 -12.57
CA VAL A 23 19.53 -6.20 -13.13
C VAL A 23 20.89 -5.86 -12.53
N LEU A 24 21.40 -6.76 -11.68
CA LEU A 24 22.76 -6.71 -11.18
C LEU A 24 23.68 -7.41 -12.18
N THR A 25 24.68 -6.68 -12.67
CA THR A 25 25.74 -7.24 -13.52
C THR A 25 27.05 -7.11 -12.77
N ALA A 26 27.72 -8.24 -12.53
CA ALA A 26 29.06 -8.31 -11.97
C ALA A 26 30.02 -8.81 -13.05
N THR A 27 31.17 -8.17 -13.17
CA THR A 27 32.22 -8.53 -14.14
C THR A 27 33.50 -8.79 -13.38
N ASP A 28 34.15 -9.91 -13.67
CA ASP A 28 35.49 -10.25 -13.19
C ASP A 28 36.39 -10.69 -14.37
N GLU A 29 37.62 -11.13 -14.06
CA GLU A 29 38.59 -11.59 -15.05
C GLU A 29 38.16 -12.89 -15.77
N LEU A 30 37.19 -13.63 -15.22
CA LEU A 30 36.71 -14.91 -15.73
C LEU A 30 35.38 -14.77 -16.51
N GLY A 31 34.66 -13.65 -16.36
CA GLY A 31 33.48 -13.34 -17.17
C GLY A 31 32.48 -12.38 -16.54
N ILE A 32 31.23 -12.44 -17.05
CA ILE A 32 30.12 -11.58 -16.63
C ILE A 32 29.02 -12.44 -16.02
N VAL A 33 28.62 -12.14 -14.78
CA VAL A 33 27.47 -12.73 -14.10
C VAL A 33 26.33 -11.72 -14.05
N ARG A 34 25.12 -12.15 -14.41
CA ARG A 34 23.90 -11.33 -14.33
C ARG A 34 22.86 -11.97 -13.40
N ARG A 35 22.24 -11.16 -12.56
CA ARG A 35 21.09 -11.54 -11.71
C ARG A 35 20.01 -10.50 -11.85
N SER A 36 18.76 -10.94 -11.96
CA SER A 36 17.60 -10.05 -12.07
C SER A 36 16.59 -10.31 -10.96
N VAL A 37 15.96 -9.23 -10.48
CA VAL A 37 14.85 -9.27 -9.52
C VAL A 37 13.74 -8.37 -10.03
N THR A 38 12.52 -8.87 -10.05
CA THR A 38 11.34 -8.10 -10.46
C THR A 38 10.70 -7.41 -9.26
N PHE A 39 10.31 -6.15 -9.42
CA PHE A 39 9.60 -5.37 -8.42
C PHE A 39 8.59 -4.42 -9.07
N ARG A 40 7.63 -3.90 -8.30
CA ARG A 40 6.64 -2.93 -8.76
C ARG A 40 6.89 -1.58 -8.10
N ILE A 41 6.90 -0.53 -8.90
CA ILE A 41 6.77 0.85 -8.43
C ILE A 41 5.28 1.16 -8.44
N ASP A 42 4.75 1.53 -7.27
CA ASP A 42 3.38 1.97 -7.12
C ASP A 42 3.36 3.16 -6.16
N LYS A 43 3.02 4.33 -6.70
CA LYS A 43 2.97 5.59 -5.96
C LYS A 43 1.55 6.13 -5.90
N THR A 44 0.57 5.38 -6.40
CA THR A 44 -0.80 5.83 -6.54
C THR A 44 -1.59 5.42 -5.30
N PRO A 45 -2.10 6.39 -4.51
CA PRO A 45 -2.87 6.02 -3.33
C PRO A 45 -4.22 5.39 -3.66
N PRO A 46 -4.70 4.45 -2.84
CA PRO A 46 -6.01 3.86 -3.03
C PRO A 46 -7.13 4.89 -2.82
N TRP A 47 -8.17 4.83 -3.64
CA TRP A 47 -9.35 5.68 -3.49
C TRP A 47 -10.33 5.07 -2.49
N LEU A 48 -10.53 5.76 -1.37
CA LEU A 48 -11.48 5.38 -0.34
C LEU A 48 -12.72 6.27 -0.40
N ARG A 49 -13.91 5.66 -0.43
CA ARG A 49 -15.20 6.37 -0.50
C ARG A 49 -16.14 5.90 0.61
N ALA A 50 -16.84 6.85 1.23
CA ALA A 50 -17.93 6.55 2.14
C ALA A 50 -19.22 6.34 1.35
N LEU A 51 -19.80 5.14 1.44
CA LEU A 51 -21.15 4.87 0.94
C LEU A 51 -22.19 5.24 2.00
N SER A 52 -21.89 5.00 3.27
CA SER A 52 -22.69 5.46 4.41
C SER A 52 -21.87 5.38 5.69
N PHE A 53 -21.63 6.52 6.34
CA PHE A 53 -20.98 6.53 7.66
C PHE A 53 -21.85 5.86 8.73
N ARG A 54 -23.15 6.17 8.77
CA ARG A 54 -24.07 5.63 9.79
C ARG A 54 -24.21 4.10 9.73
N ARG A 55 -24.04 3.50 8.55
CA ARG A 55 -24.06 2.04 8.34
C ARG A 55 -22.65 1.44 8.21
N LEU A 56 -21.60 2.24 8.41
CA LEU A 56 -20.20 1.85 8.20
C LEU A 56 -19.96 1.12 6.87
N ARG A 57 -20.55 1.62 5.78
CA ARG A 57 -20.37 1.08 4.43
C ARG A 57 -19.42 1.97 3.64
N PHE A 58 -18.41 1.34 3.05
CA PHE A 58 -17.33 2.01 2.33
C PHE A 58 -17.02 1.25 1.04
N TRP A 59 -16.24 1.88 0.17
CA TRP A 59 -15.70 1.29 -1.04
C TRP A 59 -14.23 1.69 -1.18
N VAL A 60 -13.38 0.76 -1.64
CA VAL A 60 -11.97 1.02 -1.94
C VAL A 60 -11.62 0.55 -3.35
N SER A 61 -10.73 1.26 -4.05
CA SER A 61 -10.34 0.94 -5.44
C SER A 61 -9.58 -0.36 -5.60
N GLU A 62 -8.87 -0.78 -4.56
CA GLU A 62 -7.95 -1.91 -4.60
C GLU A 62 -7.84 -2.61 -3.23
N PRO A 63 -7.21 -3.79 -3.14
CA PRO A 63 -6.99 -4.44 -1.85
C PRO A 63 -6.18 -3.54 -0.90
N ALA A 64 -6.67 -3.36 0.31
CA ALA A 64 -6.06 -2.44 1.26
C ALA A 64 -6.25 -2.88 2.72
N LYS A 65 -5.33 -2.45 3.58
CA LYS A 65 -5.46 -2.49 5.02
C LYS A 65 -6.18 -1.23 5.50
N ILE A 66 -7.36 -1.42 6.08
CA ILE A 66 -8.21 -0.35 6.61
C ILE A 66 -7.82 -0.08 8.06
N GLN A 67 -7.70 1.20 8.39
CA GLN A 67 -7.62 1.71 9.75
C GLN A 67 -8.87 2.54 10.03
N LEU A 68 -9.78 1.99 10.81
CA LEU A 68 -11.03 2.62 11.21
C LEU A 68 -10.95 3.00 12.70
N VAL A 69 -11.43 4.17 13.05
CA VAL A 69 -11.78 4.57 14.41
C VAL A 69 -13.25 4.94 14.42
N VAL A 70 -14.07 4.23 15.18
CA VAL A 70 -15.52 4.48 15.32
C VAL A 70 -15.84 4.73 16.78
N ASN A 71 -16.44 5.88 17.10
CA ASN A 71 -16.70 6.30 18.48
C ASN A 71 -15.49 6.20 19.44
N GLY A 72 -14.26 6.32 18.91
CA GLY A 72 -13.02 6.15 19.66
C GLY A 72 -12.45 4.72 19.67
N GLU A 73 -13.22 3.71 19.27
CA GLU A 73 -12.76 2.33 19.13
C GLU A 73 -11.99 2.12 17.82
N ARG A 74 -10.79 1.54 17.89
CA ARG A 74 -9.95 1.28 16.72
C ARG A 74 -10.18 -0.13 16.17
N VAL A 75 -10.43 -0.21 14.87
CA VAL A 75 -10.55 -1.44 14.09
C VAL A 75 -9.53 -1.44 12.96
N VAL A 76 -8.84 -2.55 12.77
CA VAL A 76 -7.91 -2.76 11.64
C VAL A 76 -8.32 -4.02 10.91
N ALA A 77 -8.51 -3.93 9.60
CA ALA A 77 -8.93 -5.07 8.78
C ALA A 77 -8.37 -4.98 7.36
N SER A 78 -8.06 -6.13 6.76
CA SER A 78 -7.74 -6.20 5.34
C SER A 78 -9.00 -6.44 4.53
N VAL A 79 -9.17 -5.71 3.44
CA VAL A 79 -10.32 -5.82 2.53
C VAL A 79 -9.84 -6.00 1.09
N ARG A 80 -10.69 -6.60 0.25
CA ARG A 80 -10.50 -6.59 -1.20
C ARG A 80 -10.96 -5.27 -1.79
N ALA A 81 -10.57 -5.03 -3.04
CA ALA A 81 -11.18 -3.99 -3.87
C ALA A 81 -12.71 -4.13 -3.86
N GLY A 82 -13.41 -2.99 -3.84
CA GLY A 82 -14.86 -2.96 -3.85
C GLY A 82 -15.48 -2.50 -2.53
N ALA A 83 -16.77 -2.80 -2.38
CA ALA A 83 -17.55 -2.39 -1.23
C ALA A 83 -17.30 -3.31 -0.02
N PHE A 84 -17.21 -2.72 1.16
CA PHE A 84 -17.06 -3.44 2.43
C PHE A 84 -17.81 -2.71 3.55
N SER A 85 -17.97 -3.40 4.68
CA SER A 85 -18.68 -2.84 5.83
C SER A 85 -18.17 -3.38 7.16
N PHE A 86 -18.38 -2.60 8.22
CA PHE A 86 -18.15 -3.01 9.59
C PHE A 86 -19.46 -3.07 10.37
N ARG A 87 -19.51 -3.93 11.38
CA ARG A 87 -20.61 -3.96 12.35
C ARG A 87 -20.23 -3.12 13.55
N HIS A 88 -21.16 -2.29 13.99
CA HIS A 88 -21.04 -1.48 15.20
C HIS A 88 -22.45 -1.08 15.67
N GLY A 89 -22.59 -0.73 16.95
CA GLY A 89 -23.80 -0.07 17.46
C GLY A 89 -23.97 1.35 16.90
N ARG A 90 -24.68 2.22 17.63
CA ARG A 90 -24.92 3.61 17.22
C ARG A 90 -23.63 4.33 16.85
N VAL A 91 -23.50 4.76 15.59
CA VAL A 91 -22.35 5.52 15.08
C VAL A 91 -22.54 7.00 15.38
N ARG A 92 -21.61 7.60 16.13
CA ARG A 92 -21.55 9.03 16.46
C ARG A 92 -20.39 9.70 15.74
N SER A 93 -19.23 9.04 15.69
CA SER A 93 -18.06 9.55 14.98
C SER A 93 -17.31 8.43 14.26
N VAL A 94 -16.66 8.76 13.15
CA VAL A 94 -15.85 7.87 12.32
C VAL A 94 -14.61 8.62 11.83
N ARG A 95 -13.47 7.94 11.82
CA ARG A 95 -12.27 8.29 11.05
C ARG A 95 -11.78 7.02 10.36
N ILE A 96 -11.58 7.06 9.05
CA ILE A 96 -11.18 5.88 8.29
C ILE A 96 -10.15 6.23 7.23
N GLY A 97 -9.11 5.40 7.11
CA GLY A 97 -8.10 5.45 6.05
C GLY A 97 -7.78 4.05 5.53
N ALA A 98 -7.22 3.98 4.33
CA ALA A 98 -6.80 2.75 3.68
C ALA A 98 -5.31 2.83 3.32
N GLN A 99 -4.60 1.71 3.46
CA GLN A 99 -3.21 1.54 3.05
C GLN A 99 -3.09 0.37 2.07
N ASP A 100 -2.50 0.57 0.90
CA ASP A 100 -2.27 -0.52 -0.07
C ASP A 100 -1.04 -1.38 0.30
N ALA A 101 -0.66 -2.31 -0.59
CA ALA A 101 0.51 -3.18 -0.39
C ALA A 101 1.87 -2.47 -0.57
N ALA A 102 1.91 -1.38 -1.34
CA ALA A 102 3.10 -0.55 -1.53
C ALA A 102 3.29 0.47 -0.38
N GLY A 103 2.28 0.60 0.49
CA GLY A 103 2.28 1.48 1.64
C GLY A 103 1.61 2.83 1.40
N ASN A 104 1.05 3.09 0.21
CA ASN A 104 0.38 4.36 -0.08
C ASN A 104 -0.90 4.49 0.74
N LEU A 105 -1.16 5.71 1.23
CA LEU A 105 -2.29 6.01 2.11
C LEU A 105 -3.37 6.79 1.38
N SER A 106 -4.62 6.34 1.48
CA SER A 106 -5.77 7.10 1.01
C SER A 106 -5.93 8.41 1.77
N ALA A 107 -6.72 9.34 1.20
CA ALA A 107 -7.30 10.40 1.99
C ALA A 107 -8.09 9.81 3.18
N THR A 108 -7.99 10.46 4.34
CA THR A 108 -8.75 10.04 5.53
C THR A 108 -10.15 10.62 5.48
N LEU A 109 -11.17 9.76 5.55
CA LEU A 109 -12.56 10.19 5.65
C LEU A 109 -12.98 10.35 7.11
N ARG A 110 -13.86 11.31 7.38
CA ARG A 110 -14.29 11.66 8.74
C ARG A 110 -15.79 11.93 8.81
N TYR A 111 -16.38 11.62 9.95
CA TYR A 111 -17.76 11.92 10.33
C TYR A 111 -17.80 12.14 11.84
N GLY A 112 -18.58 13.10 12.32
CA GLY A 112 -18.67 13.47 13.74
C GLY A 112 -19.79 14.46 13.98
#